data_AF-A0A7C5YPK6-F1
#
_entry.id   AF-A0A7C5YPK6-F1
#
_cell.length_a   1.000
_cell.length_b   1.000
_cell.length_c   1.000
_cell.angle_alpha   90.00
_cell.angle_beta   90.00
_cell.angle_gamma   90.00
#
_symmetry.space_group_name_H-M   'P 1'
#
loop_
_entity.id
_entity.type
_entity.pdbx_description
1 polymer ?
#
loop_
_entity_poly.entity_id
_entity_poly.type
_entity_poly.pdbx_seq_one_letter_code
_entity_poly.pdbx_strand_id
1 'polypeptide(L)' 'MRTYAFLWASLLCVASFAQSVIKFARFPAPSPDGTQIAFSWQGDLWIAPLTGGTAQRLTVHPA' A
#
# COMPACT_ATOMS: atom_id res chain seq x y z
N MET A 1 10.81 -0.86 45.87
CA MET A 1 10.27 0.08 44.88
C MET A 1 10.80 -0.33 43.50
N ARG A 2 10.20 -1.37 42.90
CA ARG A 2 10.71 -2.14 41.74
C ARG A 2 9.62 -2.29 40.66
N THR A 3 8.82 -1.26 40.42
CA THR A 3 7.58 -1.40 39.62
C THR A 3 7.39 -0.36 38.50
N TYR A 4 8.26 0.63 38.36
CA TYR A 4 8.07 1.69 37.35
C TYR A 4 8.54 1.33 35.92
N ALA A 5 9.37 0.30 35.74
CA ALA A 5 9.95 -0.01 34.44
C ALA A 5 8.99 -0.76 33.48
N PHE A 6 7.84 -1.25 33.96
CA PHE A 6 6.83 -1.90 33.10
C PHE A 6 5.90 -0.92 32.38
N LEU A 7 5.87 0.36 32.80
CA LEU A 7 5.05 1.39 32.15
C LEU A 7 5.64 1.93 30.84
N TRP A 8 6.86 1.52 30.47
CA TRP A 8 7.49 1.85 29.19
C TRP A 8 7.25 0.80 28.09
N ALA A 9 6.62 -0.34 28.41
CA ALA A 9 6.34 -1.41 27.44
C ALA A 9 5.02 -1.19 26.67
N SER A 10 4.21 -0.21 27.06
CA SER A 10 2.91 0.10 26.45
C SER A 10 3.00 1.07 25.26
N LEU A 11 4.19 1.55 24.90
CA LEU A 11 4.40 2.31 23.66
C LEU A 11 4.55 1.41 22.42
N LEU A 12 4.24 0.12 22.52
CA LEU A 12 4.00 -0.77 21.38
C LEU A 12 2.58 -0.54 20.81
N CYS A 13 2.26 0.71 20.46
CA CYS A 13 1.16 0.95 19.56
C CYS A 13 1.65 0.62 18.16
N VAL A 14 1.42 -0.63 17.74
CA VAL A 14 1.67 -1.10 16.38
C VAL A 14 1.01 -0.13 15.41
N ALA A 15 1.81 0.52 14.57
CA ALA A 15 1.31 1.36 13.49
C ALA A 15 0.49 0.46 12.54
N SER A 16 -0.84 0.49 12.69
CA SER A 16 -1.73 -0.12 11.71
C SER A 16 -1.60 0.66 10.42
N PHE A 17 -1.03 0.04 9.39
CA PHE A 17 -1.06 0.58 8.04
C PHE A 17 -2.51 0.52 7.55
N ALA A 18 -3.24 1.63 7.64
CA ALA A 18 -4.55 1.76 7.05
C ALA A 18 -4.40 1.86 5.52
N GLN A 19 -4.29 0.73 4.83
CA GLN A 19 -4.28 0.68 3.37
C GLN A 19 -5.72 0.72 2.85
N SER A 20 -6.05 1.72 2.03
CA SER A 20 -7.34 1.80 1.35
C SER A 20 -7.37 0.81 0.19
N VAL A 21 -8.45 0.03 0.10
CA VAL A 21 -8.64 -0.90 -1.01
C VAL A 21 -8.98 -0.12 -2.28
N ILE A 22 -8.18 -0.32 -3.33
CA ILE A 22 -8.47 0.21 -4.65
C ILE A 22 -9.65 -0.58 -5.24
N LYS A 23 -10.76 0.11 -5.50
CA LYS A 23 -11.93 -0.45 -6.17
C LYS A 23 -12.01 0.09 -7.60
N PHE A 24 -12.58 -0.72 -8.49
CA PHE A 24 -12.81 -0.36 -9.90
C PHE A 24 -11.52 -0.02 -10.68
N ALA A 25 -10.38 -0.62 -10.31
CA ALA A 25 -9.21 -0.63 -11.16
C ALA A 25 -9.54 -1.30 -12.49
N ARG A 26 -8.97 -0.79 -13.59
CA ARG A 26 -9.24 -1.28 -14.95
C ARG A 26 -7.96 -1.70 -15.62
N PHE A 27 -8.09 -2.62 -16.58
CA PHE A 27 -7.01 -3.09 -17.44
C PHE A 27 -5.76 -3.58 -16.67
N PRO A 28 -5.90 -4.60 -15.79
CA PRO A 28 -4.76 -5.18 -15.10
C PRO A 28 -3.79 -5.86 -16.09
N ALA A 29 -2.49 -5.61 -15.92
CA ALA A 29 -1.42 -6.22 -16.70
C ALA A 29 -0.26 -6.63 -15.77
N PRO A 30 -0.13 -7.93 -15.45
CA PRO A 30 1.03 -8.45 -14.70
C PRO A 30 2.33 -8.26 -15.48
N SER A 31 3.43 -7.99 -14.77
CA SER A 31 4.76 -7.92 -15.37
C SER A 31 5.27 -9.32 -15.77
N PRO A 32 6.12 -9.45 -16.81
CA PRO A 32 6.61 -10.76 -17.27
C PRO A 32 7.43 -11.54 -16.24
N ASP A 33 8.09 -10.83 -15.31
CA ASP A 33 8.85 -11.40 -14.20
C ASP A 33 7.97 -11.78 -13.00
N GLY A 34 6.65 -11.48 -13.04
CA GLY A 34 5.68 -11.83 -12.01
C GLY A 34 5.79 -11.01 -10.72
N THR A 35 6.57 -9.94 -10.69
CA THR A 35 6.80 -9.15 -9.47
C THR A 35 5.75 -8.07 -9.25
N GLN A 36 5.16 -7.53 -10.32
CA GLN A 36 4.30 -6.35 -10.28
C GLN A 36 3.06 -6.50 -11.18
N ILE A 37 2.12 -5.59 -10.99
CA ILE A 37 0.94 -5.40 -11.83
C ILE A 37 0.76 -3.92 -12.13
N ALA A 38 0.60 -3.60 -13.42
CA ALA A 38 0.16 -2.28 -13.87
C ALA A 38 -1.37 -2.27 -14.06
N PHE A 39 -2.01 -1.14 -13.79
CA PHE A 39 -3.45 -0.96 -14.02
C PHE A 39 -3.80 0.53 -14.14
N SER A 40 -5.00 0.84 -14.64
CA SER A 40 -5.53 2.21 -14.63
C SER A 40 -6.54 2.44 -13.50
N TRP A 41 -6.42 3.60 -12.85
CA TRP A 41 -7.32 4.02 -11.78
C TRP A 41 -7.40 5.54 -11.70
N GLN A 42 -8.62 6.07 -11.57
CA GLN A 42 -8.92 7.52 -11.55
C GLN A 42 -8.34 8.33 -12.75
N GLY A 43 -8.13 7.69 -13.90
CA GLY A 43 -7.59 8.35 -15.09
C GLY A 43 -6.07 8.25 -15.24
N ASP A 44 -5.38 7.59 -14.31
CA ASP A 44 -3.92 7.46 -14.32
C ASP A 44 -3.44 6.03 -14.36
N LEU A 45 -2.16 5.86 -14.67
CA LEU A 45 -1.44 4.60 -14.54
C LEU A 45 -0.89 4.44 -13.14
N TRP A 46 -1.03 3.22 -12.63
CA TRP A 46 -0.54 2.78 -11.33
C TRP A 46 0.19 1.45 -11.46
N ILE A 47 1.11 1.20 -10.52
CA ILE A 47 1.76 -0.10 -10.34
C ILE A 47 1.61 -0.56 -8.89
N ALA A 48 1.57 -1.87 -8.66
CA ALA A 48 1.62 -2.47 -7.33
C ALA A 48 2.36 -3.80 -7.35
N PRO A 49 2.89 -4.30 -6.22
CA PRO A 49 3.41 -5.66 -6.12
C PRO A 49 2.30 -6.69 -6.38
N LEU A 50 2.62 -7.77 -7.11
CA LEU A 50 1.66 -8.82 -7.43
C LEU A 50 1.21 -9.61 -6.17
N THR A 51 2.07 -9.64 -5.14
CA THR A 51 1.78 -10.19 -3.82
C THR A 51 0.81 -9.35 -2.98
N GLY A 52 0.37 -8.21 -3.51
CA GLY A 52 -0.36 -7.19 -2.76
C GLY A 52 0.58 -6.24 -2.03
N GLY A 53 0.04 -5.08 -1.66
CA GLY A 53 0.79 -4.00 -1.01
C GLY A 53 0.34 -2.62 -1.48
N THR A 54 1.20 -1.63 -1.29
CA THR A 54 0.90 -0.24 -1.65
C THR A 54 1.05 -0.03 -3.16
N ALA A 55 0.01 0.53 -3.79
CA ALA A 55 0.08 0.95 -5.17
C ALA A 55 0.75 2.33 -5.30
N GLN A 56 1.56 2.50 -6.33
CA GLN A 56 2.23 3.74 -6.68
C GLN A 56 1.65 4.30 -7.98
N ARG A 57 1.29 5.58 -7.97
CA ARG A 57 0.86 6.32 -9.16
C ARG A 57 2.06 6.67 -10.03
N LEU A 58 1.99 6.37 -11.32
CA LEU A 58 3.06 6.62 -12.29
C LEU A 58 2.83 7.87 -13.12
N THR A 59 1.58 8.22 -13.39
CA THR A 59 1.22 9.41 -14.18
C THR A 59 0.33 10.33 -13.39
N VAL A 60 0.40 11.62 -13.70
CA VAL A 60 -0.59 12.59 -13.25
C VAL A 60 -1.17 13.22 -14.51
N HIS A 61 -2.38 12.82 -14.87
CA HIS A 61 -3.13 13.47 -15.92
C HIS A 61 -3.54 14.88 -15.43
N PRO A 62 -3.06 15.97 -16.07
CA PRO A 62 -3.62 17.29 -15.82
C PRO A 62 -5.04 17.33 -16.40
N ALA A 63 -5.99 17.81 -15.60
CA ALA A 63 -7.36 18.03 -16.05
C ALA A 63 -7.45 19.20 -17.05
#